data_AF-M6QUW1-F1
#
_entry.id   AF-M6QUW1-F1
#
_cell.length_a   1.000
_cell.length_b   1.000
_cell.length_c   1.000
_cell.angle_alpha   90.00
_cell.angle_beta   90.00
_cell.angle_gamma   90.00
#
_symmetry.space_group_name_H-M   'P 1'
#
loop_
_entity.id
_entity.type
_entity.pdbx_description
1 polymer ?
#
loop_
_entity_poly.entity_id
_entity_poly.type
_entity_poly.pdbx_seq_one_letter_code
_entity_poly.pdbx_strand_id
1 'polypeptide(L)' 'MKEDGEFQEIYNGKGNRVWNLIKNRKVPKYGYYSISINQLSEVMRQVPLKEKIKEVI' A
#
# COMPACT_ATOMS: atom_id res chain seq x y z
N MET A 1 7.28 3.38 12.94
CA MET A 1 6.58 4.68 12.85
C MET A 1 7.54 5.70 13.37
N LYS A 2 7.73 6.83 12.69
CA LYS A 2 8.41 7.95 13.33
C LYS A 2 7.45 8.53 14.38
N GLU A 3 7.95 8.80 15.57
CA GLU A 3 7.15 9.23 16.74
C GLU A 3 6.96 10.75 16.80
N ASP A 4 7.37 11.46 15.75
CA ASP A 4 7.39 12.91 15.62
C ASP A 4 6.07 13.50 15.09
N GLY A 5 5.05 12.66 14.83
CA GLY A 5 3.78 13.10 14.26
C GLY A 5 3.86 13.45 12.77
N GLU A 6 4.95 13.12 12.08
CA GLU A 6 5.07 13.33 10.64
C GLU A 6 4.10 12.43 9.86
N PHE A 7 3.58 12.99 8.76
CA PHE A 7 2.89 12.19 7.75
C PHE A 7 3.90 11.32 7.00
N GLN A 8 3.57 10.03 6.83
CA GLN A 8 4.35 9.11 6.00
C GLN A 8 3.45 8.44 4.96
N GLU A 9 3.70 8.73 3.69
CA GLU A 9 3.03 8.05 2.59
C GLU A 9 3.58 6.62 2.43
N ILE A 10 2.81 5.62 2.88
CA ILE A 10 3.17 4.20 2.76
C ILE A 10 2.80 3.62 1.39
N TYR A 11 1.74 4.14 0.77
CA TYR A 11 1.32 3.72 -0.56
C TYR A 11 0.47 4.80 -1.25
N ASN A 12 0.80 5.10 -2.51
CA ASN A 12 0.03 5.99 -3.37
C ASN A 12 0.10 5.47 -4.80
N GLY A 13 -0.95 4.77 -5.21
CA GLY A 13 -1.10 4.16 -6.53
C GLY A 13 -2.40 3.40 -6.63
N LYS A 14 -2.68 2.83 -7.80
CA LYS A 14 -3.92 2.05 -8.03
C LYS A 14 -4.01 0.83 -7.11
N GLY A 15 -5.20 0.55 -6.57
CA GLY A 15 -5.42 -0.56 -5.63
C GLY A 15 -5.18 -1.96 -6.21
N ASN A 16 -5.19 -2.13 -7.54
CA ASN A 16 -4.95 -3.41 -8.20
C ASN A 16 -3.57 -4.00 -7.88
N ARG A 17 -2.55 -3.17 -7.65
CA ARG A 17 -1.20 -3.66 -7.29
C ARG A 17 -1.21 -4.32 -5.92
N VAL A 18 -1.87 -3.71 -4.94
CA VAL A 18 -2.09 -4.27 -3.60
C VAL A 18 -2.91 -5.55 -3.71
N TRP A 19 -3.98 -5.54 -4.50
CA TRP A 19 -4.84 -6.72 -4.68
C TRP A 19 -4.09 -7.90 -5.30
N ASN A 20 -3.19 -7.64 -6.25
CA ASN A 20 -2.35 -8.67 -6.86
C ASN A 20 -1.41 -9.37 -5.86
N LEU A 21 -1.04 -8.73 -4.75
CA LEU A 21 -0.22 -9.37 -3.69
C LEU A 21 -0.99 -10.39 -2.85
N ILE A 22 -2.32 -10.25 -2.77
CA ILE A 22 -3.12 -10.98 -1.79
C ILE A 22 -4.22 -11.85 -2.40
N LYS A 23 -4.56 -11.66 -3.68
CA LYS A 23 -5.62 -12.38 -4.39
C LYS A 23 -5.47 -13.91 -4.38
N ASN A 24 -4.24 -14.42 -4.27
CA ASN A 24 -3.95 -15.85 -4.25
C ASN A 24 -3.84 -16.43 -2.83
N ARG A 25 -3.98 -15.61 -1.79
CA ARG A 25 -3.94 -16.07 -0.40
C ARG A 25 -5.24 -16.80 -0.08
N LYS A 26 -5.14 -17.81 0.79
CA LYS A 26 -6.32 -18.50 1.33
C LYS A 26 -7.30 -17.49 1.92
N VAL A 27 -8.59 -17.72 1.69
CA VAL A 27 -9.65 -16.89 2.27
C VAL A 27 -9.50 -16.84 3.79
N PRO A 28 -9.36 -15.64 4.37
CA PRO A 28 -9.18 -15.48 5.80
C PRO A 28 -10.48 -15.82 6.54
N LYS A 29 -10.35 -16.39 7.74
CA LYS A 29 -11.48 -16.81 8.59
C LYS A 29 -12.50 -15.69 8.85
N TYR A 30 -12.02 -14.45 8.92
CA TYR A 30 -12.84 -13.27 9.23
C TYR A 30 -13.11 -12.39 8.00
N GLY A 31 -12.78 -12.84 6.79
CA GLY A 31 -13.03 -12.08 5.55
C GLY A 31 -12.07 -10.91 5.28
N TYR A 32 -11.19 -10.56 6.22
CA TYR A 32 -10.20 -9.50 6.06
C TYR A 32 -8.82 -10.03 5.68
N TYR A 33 -8.25 -9.48 4.60
CA TYR A 33 -6.86 -9.74 4.22
C TYR A 33 -5.94 -8.72 4.89
N SER A 34 -4.93 -9.19 5.61
CA SER A 34 -3.88 -8.34 6.17
C SER A 34 -2.70 -8.20 5.20
N ILE A 35 -2.07 -7.03 5.19
CA ILE A 35 -0.83 -6.75 4.46
C ILE A 35 0.09 -5.91 5.35
N SER A 36 1.40 -6.21 5.31
CA SER A 36 2.35 -5.46 6.11
C SER A 36 2.73 -4.13 5.45
N ILE A 37 3.16 -3.17 6.27
CA ILE A 37 3.70 -1.89 5.79
C ILE A 37 4.91 -2.11 4.86
N ASN A 38 5.76 -3.11 5.15
CA ASN A 38 6.90 -3.44 4.30
C ASN A 38 6.46 -3.87 2.89
N GLN A 39 5.45 -4.75 2.80
CA GLN A 39 4.89 -5.17 1.51
C GLN A 39 4.28 -4.00 0.73
N LEU A 40 3.55 -3.10 1.41
CA LEU A 40 3.01 -1.90 0.77
C LEU A 40 4.13 -0.97 0.27
N SER A 41 5.18 -0.79 1.07
CA SER A 41 6.34 0.04 0.73
C SER A 41 7.12 -0.50 -0.47
N GLU A 42 7.25 -1.82 -0.58
CA GLU A 42 7.86 -2.48 -1.74
C GLU A 42 7.05 -2.26 -3.02
N VAL A 43 5.72 -2.34 -2.95
CA VAL A 43 4.86 -2.07 -4.11
C VAL A 43 4.87 -0.59 -4.48
N MET A 44 4.92 0.32 -3.49
CA MET A 44 5.01 1.77 -3.72
C MET A 44 6.23 2.14 -4.58
N ARG A 45 7.36 1.44 -4.42
CA ARG A 45 8.56 1.63 -5.26
C ARG A 45 8.32 1.33 -6.75
N GLN A 46 7.30 0.53 -7.07
CA GLN A 46 6.93 0.16 -8.42
C GLN A 46 5.85 1.07 -9.02
N VAL A 47 5.33 2.06 -8.26
CA VAL A 47 4.31 2.97 -8.77
C VAL A 47 4.99 4.09 -9.58
N PRO A 48 4.69 4.23 -10.88
CA PRO A 48 5.22 5.32 -11.69
C PRO A 48 4.76 6.67 -11.14
N LEU A 49 5.62 7.69 -11.19
CA LEU A 49 5.30 9.03 -10.67
C LEU A 49 4.00 9.60 -11.26
N LYS A 50 3.74 9.36 -12.55
CA LYS A 50 2.51 9.79 -13.25
C LYS A 50 1.22 9.16 -12.72
N GLU A 51 1.30 8.07 -11.96
CA GLU A 51 0.16 7.38 -11.37
C GLU A 51 -0.07 7.76 -9.91
N LYS A 52 0.89 8.47 -9.29
CA LYS A 52 0.75 8.96 -7.92
C LYS A 52 -0.21 10.14 -7.91
N ILE A 53 -1.10 10.14 -6.93
CA ILE A 53 -1.94 11.29 -6.60
C ILE A 53 -1.01 12.41 -6.14
N LYS A 54 -1.15 13.59 -6.74
CA LYS A 54 -0.36 14.77 -6.36
C LYS A 54 -0.83 15.27 -5.00
N GLU A 55 0.12 15.57 -4.14
CA GLU A 55 -0.14 16.34 -2.93
C GLU A 55 -0.62 17.74 -3.32
N VAL A 56 -1.69 18.21 -2.69
CA VAL A 56 -2.17 19.58 -2.81
C VAL A 56 -1.74 20.27 -1.52
N ILE A 57 -0.78 21.18 -1.64
CA ILE A 57 -0.26 22.01 -0.54
C ILE A 57 -0.95 23.36 -0.60
#